data_AF-M3JXI3-F1
#
_entry.id   AF-M3JXI3-F1
#
_cell.length_a   1.000
_cell.length_b   1.000
_cell.length_c   1.000
_cell.angle_alpha   90.00
_cell.angle_beta   90.00
_cell.angle_gamma   90.00
#
_symmetry.space_group_name_H-M   'P 1'
#
loop_
_entity.id
_entity.type
_entity.pdbx_description
1 polymer ?
#
loop_
_entity_poly.entity_id
_entity_poly.type
_entity_poly.pdbx_seq_one_letter_code
_entity_poly.pdbx_strand_id
1 'polypeptide(L)'
;MPIRDHGEEATTERSRAKTTLTYLIINSNIEFNQEQLFKILKLSLSQQHIYDNLIRNINDVARKLYLEVKHDNLSNYPMTNIQYLSFFIADIFPGIFYVPVPKPVVVGNQTTGSILTRKRTQEIVTLTQQICKYNEMWIVTYLLKVEFNKVVQELNR
;
A
#
# COMPACT_ATOMS: atom_id res chain seq x y z
N MET A 1 8.81 16.21 43.42
CA MET A 1 8.81 14.95 42.64
C MET A 1 7.79 15.09 41.53
N PRO A 2 8.16 15.06 40.24
CA PRO A 2 7.17 15.03 39.17
C PRO A 2 6.83 13.58 38.82
N ILE A 3 5.53 13.34 38.68
CA ILE A 3 4.92 12.09 38.25
C ILE A 3 5.26 11.91 36.77
N ARG A 4 5.91 10.80 36.40
CA ARG A 4 6.16 10.43 35.00
C ARG A 4 4.85 9.90 34.41
N ASP A 5 4.33 10.63 33.45
CA ASP A 5 3.20 10.21 32.62
C ASP A 5 3.73 9.16 31.61
N HIS A 6 3.46 7.88 31.88
CA HIS A 6 3.76 6.77 30.98
C HIS A 6 2.68 6.64 29.90
N GLY A 7 2.51 7.68 29.07
CA GLY A 7 1.42 7.77 28.10
C GLY A 7 1.81 8.06 26.65
N GLU A 8 3.07 8.41 26.34
CA GLU A 8 3.43 8.96 25.01
C GLU A 8 4.25 8.04 24.09
N GLU A 9 4.60 6.82 24.51
CA GLU A 9 5.44 5.93 23.67
C GLU A 9 4.66 5.15 22.59
N ALA A 10 3.32 5.10 22.64
CA ALA A 10 2.54 4.25 21.72
C ALA A 10 2.18 4.92 20.37
N THR A 11 2.43 6.23 20.20
CA THR A 11 2.03 6.97 18.98
C THR A 11 3.19 7.33 18.06
N THR A 12 4.43 7.08 18.46
CA THR A 12 5.64 7.56 17.76
C THR A 12 6.29 6.52 16.83
N GLU A 13 5.70 5.32 16.69
CA GLU A 13 6.20 4.28 15.77
C GLU A 13 5.47 4.22 14.42
N ARG A 14 4.36 4.96 14.25
CA ARG A 14 3.52 4.87 13.03
C ARG A 14 4.04 5.68 11.83
N SER A 15 5.14 6.43 11.99
CA SER A 15 5.66 7.40 11.01
C SER A 15 7.14 7.23 10.66
N ARG A 16 7.73 6.04 10.84
CA ARG A 16 8.86 5.67 9.98
C ARG A 16 8.26 4.98 8.77
N ALA A 17 8.40 5.58 7.58
CA ALA A 17 8.10 4.88 6.33
C ALA A 17 8.90 3.58 6.36
N LYS A 18 8.23 2.46 6.61
CA LYS A 18 8.86 1.15 6.58
C LYS A 18 9.13 0.92 5.10
N THR A 19 10.37 1.08 4.67
CA THR A 19 10.82 0.85 3.28
C THR A 19 11.70 -0.39 3.20
N THR A 20 11.84 -1.12 4.31
CA THR A 20 12.73 -2.28 4.41
C THR A 20 12.27 -3.39 3.47
N LEU A 21 10.95 -3.63 3.38
CA LEU A 21 10.42 -4.65 2.49
C LEU A 21 10.55 -4.19 1.04
N THR A 22 10.24 -2.93 0.74
CA THR A 22 10.46 -2.33 -0.59
C THR A 22 11.91 -2.54 -1.05
N TYR A 23 12.88 -2.22 -0.20
CA TYR A 23 14.30 -2.42 -0.48
C TYR A 23 14.65 -3.89 -0.71
N LEU A 24 14.17 -4.80 0.15
CA LEU A 24 14.40 -6.23 0.01
C LEU A 24 13.85 -6.77 -1.32
N ILE A 25 12.65 -6.36 -1.72
CA ILE A 25 12.03 -6.81 -2.97
C ILE A 25 12.83 -6.34 -4.17
N ILE A 26 13.22 -5.06 -4.21
CA ILE A 26 14.03 -4.49 -5.30
C ILE A 26 15.35 -5.24 -5.45
N ASN A 27 16.02 -5.57 -4.35
CA ASN A 27 17.32 -6.24 -4.38
C ASN A 27 17.24 -7.78 -4.40
N SER A 28 16.06 -8.38 -4.27
CA SER A 28 15.90 -9.84 -4.30
C SER A 28 16.07 -10.40 -5.71
N ASN A 29 16.49 -11.66 -5.84
CA ASN A 29 16.48 -12.38 -7.12
C ASN A 29 15.30 -13.36 -7.21
N ILE A 30 14.21 -13.04 -6.50
CA ILE A 30 13.02 -13.88 -6.50
C ILE A 30 12.29 -13.67 -7.82
N GLU A 31 11.92 -14.77 -8.47
CA GLU A 31 11.10 -14.78 -9.67
C GLU A 31 9.83 -15.59 -9.41
N PHE A 32 8.68 -14.98 -9.67
CA PHE A 32 7.39 -15.64 -9.58
C PHE A 32 6.86 -15.96 -10.97
N ASN A 33 6.42 -17.21 -11.16
CA ASN A 33 5.67 -17.59 -12.36
C ASN A 33 4.24 -17.01 -12.32
N GLN A 34 3.59 -16.89 -13.47
CA GLN A 34 2.23 -16.36 -13.60
C GLN A 34 1.23 -17.10 -12.70
N GLU A 35 1.30 -18.43 -12.59
CA GLU A 35 0.43 -19.18 -11.68
C GLU A 35 0.62 -18.79 -10.21
N GLN A 36 1.86 -18.52 -9.80
CA GLN A 36 2.16 -18.07 -8.44
C GLN A 36 1.63 -16.65 -8.23
N LEU A 37 1.77 -15.76 -9.21
CA LEU A 37 1.22 -14.41 -9.16
C LEU A 37 -0.31 -14.41 -9.06
N PHE A 38 -0.99 -15.26 -9.83
CA PHE A 38 -2.45 -15.43 -9.74
C PHE A 38 -2.87 -15.94 -8.34
N LYS A 39 -2.14 -16.91 -7.78
CA LYS A 39 -2.39 -17.40 -6.41
C LYS A 39 -2.16 -16.30 -5.36
N ILE A 40 -1.08 -15.53 -5.47
CA ILE A 40 -0.75 -14.43 -4.53
C ILE A 40 -1.83 -13.34 -4.59
N LEU A 41 -2.25 -12.96 -5.80
CA LEU A 41 -3.26 -11.92 -6.03
C LEU A 41 -4.70 -12.43 -5.81
N LYS A 42 -4.88 -13.73 -5.55
CA LYS A 42 -6.17 -14.41 -5.44
C LYS A 42 -7.06 -14.20 -6.67
N LEU A 43 -6.45 -14.24 -7.86
CA LEU A 43 -7.13 -14.11 -9.14
C LEU A 43 -7.40 -15.50 -9.73
N SER A 44 -8.56 -15.64 -10.38
CA SER A 44 -8.89 -16.81 -11.21
C SER A 44 -8.50 -16.59 -12.67
N LEU A 45 -8.40 -17.67 -13.44
CA LEU A 45 -8.14 -17.60 -14.90
C LEU A 45 -9.18 -16.73 -15.63
N SER A 46 -10.43 -16.70 -15.17
CA SER A 46 -11.47 -15.82 -15.71
C SER A 46 -11.21 -14.31 -15.52
N GLN A 47 -10.34 -13.96 -14.56
CA GLN A 47 -9.95 -12.59 -14.26
C GLN A 47 -8.61 -12.20 -14.90
N GLN A 48 -8.15 -12.95 -15.90
CA GLN A 48 -6.92 -12.65 -16.63
C GLN A 48 -6.91 -11.22 -17.20
N HIS A 49 -8.03 -10.74 -17.72
CA HIS A 49 -8.16 -9.36 -18.21
C HIS A 49 -7.87 -8.29 -17.13
N ILE A 50 -8.17 -8.57 -15.85
CA ILE A 50 -7.86 -7.67 -14.73
C ILE A 50 -6.35 -7.64 -14.50
N TYR A 51 -5.71 -8.81 -14.55
CA TYR A 51 -4.27 -8.95 -14.43
C TYR A 51 -3.55 -8.23 -15.60
N ASP A 52 -4.00 -8.43 -16.83
CA ASP A 52 -3.40 -7.78 -18.01
C ASP A 52 -3.52 -6.25 -17.93
N ASN A 53 -4.67 -5.75 -17.45
CA ASN A 53 -4.87 -4.31 -17.21
C ASN A 53 -3.94 -3.77 -16.11
N LEU A 54 -3.72 -4.54 -15.04
CA LEU A 54 -2.78 -4.20 -13.97
C LEU A 54 -1.35 -4.11 -14.53
N ILE A 55 -0.91 -5.13 -15.25
CA ILE A 55 0.43 -5.16 -15.85
C ILE A 55 0.62 -4.01 -16.85
N ARG A 56 -0.39 -3.73 -17.69
CA ARG A 56 -0.33 -2.58 -18.62
C ARG A 56 -0.16 -1.26 -17.86
N ASN A 57 -0.92 -1.04 -16.79
CA ASN A 57 -0.80 0.17 -15.98
C ASN A 57 0.58 0.29 -15.32
N ILE A 58 1.09 -0.82 -14.78
CA ILE A 58 2.44 -0.87 -14.19
C ILE A 58 3.51 -0.58 -15.26
N ASN A 59 3.37 -1.15 -16.46
CA ASN A 59 4.28 -0.90 -17.58
C ASN A 59 4.26 0.59 -17.99
N ASP A 60 3.09 1.21 -18.07
CA ASP A 60 2.97 2.65 -18.37
C ASP A 60 3.66 3.51 -17.30
N VAL A 61 3.50 3.17 -16.01
CA VAL A 61 4.21 3.85 -14.92
C VAL A 61 5.71 3.64 -15.01
N ALA A 62 6.16 2.41 -15.27
CA ALA A 62 7.57 2.08 -15.44
C ALA A 62 8.22 2.83 -16.61
N ARG A 63 7.53 2.92 -17.75
CA ARG A 63 7.95 3.71 -18.92
C ARG A 63 8.10 5.18 -18.59
N LYS A 64 7.11 5.78 -17.93
CA LYS A 64 7.19 7.19 -17.51
C LYS A 64 8.36 7.42 -16.55
N LEU A 65 8.50 6.54 -15.55
CA LEU A 65 9.58 6.61 -14.57
C LEU A 65 10.96 6.55 -15.25
N TYR A 66 11.15 5.62 -16.19
CA TYR A 66 12.39 5.50 -16.94
C TYR A 66 12.64 6.74 -17.82
N LEU A 67 11.63 7.27 -18.50
CA LEU A 67 11.80 8.44 -19.39
C LEU A 67 12.15 9.72 -18.63
N GLU A 68 11.66 9.89 -17.40
CA GLU A 68 11.94 11.08 -16.58
C GLU A 68 13.38 11.12 -16.06
N VAL A 69 13.93 9.98 -15.63
CA VAL A 69 15.21 9.95 -14.90
C VAL A 69 16.31 9.19 -15.65
N LYS A 70 15.95 8.27 -16.56
CA LYS A 70 16.86 7.44 -17.37
C LYS A 70 17.87 6.62 -16.56
N HIS A 71 17.48 6.18 -15.37
CA HIS A 71 18.28 5.22 -14.60
C HIS A 71 18.03 3.79 -15.09
N ASP A 72 19.10 3.01 -15.15
CA ASP A 72 19.06 1.60 -15.60
C ASP A 72 18.52 0.64 -14.53
N ASN A 73 18.45 1.07 -13.27
CA ASN A 73 18.00 0.22 -12.17
C ASN A 73 17.04 0.98 -11.24
N LEU A 74 15.98 0.29 -10.84
CA LEU A 74 15.00 0.80 -9.89
C LEU A 74 15.62 1.07 -8.50
N SER A 75 16.72 0.39 -8.14
CA SER A 75 17.45 0.64 -6.89
C SER A 75 18.04 2.05 -6.77
N ASN A 76 18.24 2.75 -7.90
CA ASN A 76 18.75 4.11 -7.93
C ASN A 76 17.69 5.15 -7.57
N TYR A 77 16.42 4.76 -7.48
CA TYR A 77 15.33 5.65 -7.10
C TYR A 77 15.14 5.66 -5.58
N PRO A 78 14.69 6.78 -4.98
CA PRO A 78 14.35 6.82 -3.57
C PRO A 78 13.29 5.76 -3.21
N MET A 79 13.58 4.91 -2.23
CA MET A 79 12.70 3.80 -1.83
C MET A 79 11.29 4.28 -1.44
N THR A 80 11.20 5.46 -0.82
CA THR A 80 9.93 6.11 -0.48
C THR A 80 9.08 6.41 -1.71
N ASN A 81 9.70 6.78 -2.83
CA ASN A 81 9.00 7.08 -4.08
C ASN A 81 8.49 5.80 -4.73
N ILE A 82 9.30 4.74 -4.71
CA ILE A 82 8.90 3.43 -5.25
C ILE A 82 7.74 2.86 -4.42
N GLN A 83 7.82 2.98 -3.10
CA GLN A 83 6.73 2.61 -2.21
C GLN A 83 5.48 3.44 -2.51
N TYR A 84 5.60 4.76 -2.63
CA TYR A 84 4.48 5.63 -2.99
C TYR A 84 3.83 5.23 -4.30
N LEU A 85 4.62 4.97 -5.36
CA LEU A 85 4.12 4.48 -6.64
C LEU A 85 3.41 3.13 -6.50
N SER A 86 3.92 2.25 -5.64
CA SER A 86 3.30 0.94 -5.38
C SER A 86 1.92 1.09 -4.74
N PHE A 87 1.74 2.03 -3.81
CA PHE A 87 0.42 2.36 -3.26
C PHE A 87 -0.48 3.05 -4.29
N PHE A 88 0.06 4.00 -5.05
CA PHE A 88 -0.69 4.71 -6.09
C PHE A 88 -1.27 3.75 -7.14
N ILE A 89 -0.49 2.75 -7.58
CA ILE A 89 -0.97 1.71 -8.50
C ILE A 89 -2.02 0.84 -7.80
N ALA A 90 -1.80 0.46 -6.54
CA ALA A 90 -2.75 -0.36 -5.79
C ALA A 90 -4.12 0.32 -5.63
N ASP A 91 -4.15 1.64 -5.49
CA ASP A 91 -5.38 2.44 -5.36
C ASP A 91 -6.27 2.38 -6.61
N ILE A 92 -5.69 2.11 -7.78
CA ILE A 92 -6.43 1.92 -9.04
C ILE A 92 -7.18 0.58 -9.03
N PHE A 93 -6.68 -0.41 -8.28
CA PHE A 93 -7.23 -1.77 -8.24
C PHE A 93 -7.66 -2.18 -6.82
N PRO A 94 -8.62 -1.48 -6.20
CA PRO A 94 -8.96 -1.67 -4.80
C PRO A 94 -9.45 -3.09 -4.48
N GLY A 95 -10.17 -3.73 -5.40
CA GLY A 95 -10.65 -5.11 -5.22
C GLY A 95 -9.53 -6.15 -5.12
N ILE A 96 -8.37 -5.87 -5.72
CA ILE A 96 -7.21 -6.76 -5.67
C ILE A 96 -6.42 -6.52 -4.39
N PHE A 97 -6.18 -5.27 -4.02
CA PHE A 97 -5.18 -4.93 -3.00
C PHE A 97 -5.76 -4.55 -1.63
N TYR A 98 -7.06 -4.32 -1.52
CA TYR A 98 -7.69 -3.88 -0.26
C TYR A 98 -8.82 -4.81 0.19
N VAL A 99 -9.02 -4.86 1.51
CA VAL A 99 -10.14 -5.57 2.15
C VAL A 99 -10.95 -4.56 2.96
N PRO A 100 -12.29 -4.54 2.79
CA PRO A 100 -13.15 -3.76 3.65
C PRO A 100 -13.19 -4.39 5.05
N VAL A 101 -12.81 -3.62 6.06
CA VAL A 101 -12.87 -4.01 7.47
C VAL A 101 -13.81 -3.06 8.21
N PRO A 102 -14.81 -3.58 8.93
CA PRO A 102 -15.68 -2.77 9.75
C PRO A 102 -14.88 -2.22 10.93
N LYS A 103 -14.87 -0.90 11.09
CA LYS A 103 -14.22 -0.22 12.20
C LYS A 103 -15.26 0.52 13.03
N PRO A 104 -15.41 0.19 14.32
CA PRO A 104 -16.26 0.95 15.21
C PRO A 104 -15.63 2.32 15.43
N VAL A 105 -16.38 3.38 15.16
CA VAL A 105 -16.00 4.76 15.44
C VAL A 105 -16.96 5.30 16.49
N VAL A 106 -16.41 5.79 17.59
CA VAL A 106 -17.17 6.43 18.65
C VAL A 106 -17.43 7.86 18.21
N VAL A 107 -18.69 8.17 17.89
CA VAL A 107 -19.10 9.54 17.57
C VAL A 107 -19.60 10.15 18.88
N GLY A 108 -18.82 11.09 19.42
CA GLY A 108 -19.19 11.85 20.61
C GLY A 108 -20.01 13.06 20.21
N ASN A 109 -21.32 13.03 20.47
CA ASN A 109 -22.19 14.17 20.19
C ASN A 109 -21.94 15.28 21.21
N GLN A 110 -21.95 16.53 20.72
CA GLN A 110 -21.63 17.75 21.46
C GLN A 110 -22.44 17.88 22.76
N THR A 111 -21.79 18.37 23.81
CA THR A 111 -22.37 18.70 25.11
C THR A 111 -23.45 19.77 24.99
N THR A 112 -24.72 19.38 25.00
CA THR A 112 -25.84 20.28 25.30
C THR A 112 -26.65 19.70 26.46
N GLY A 113 -26.51 20.27 27.66
CA GLY A 113 -27.47 20.09 28.76
C GLY A 113 -26.87 19.74 30.14
N SER A 114 -27.09 20.66 31.09
CA SER A 114 -27.05 20.61 32.56
C SER A 114 -26.33 19.47 33.31
N ILE A 115 -25.52 19.87 34.30
CA ILE A 115 -24.56 19.08 35.09
C ILE A 115 -25.21 17.95 35.93
N LEU A 116 -26.54 17.95 36.13
CA LEU A 116 -27.22 17.10 37.11
C LEU A 116 -27.81 15.78 36.58
N THR A 117 -27.76 15.50 35.27
CA THR A 117 -28.21 14.22 34.69
C THR A 117 -27.27 13.75 33.58
N ARG A 118 -26.03 13.42 33.95
CA ARG A 118 -24.98 13.04 33.00
C ARG A 118 -25.12 11.57 32.58
N LYS A 119 -26.05 11.26 31.66
CA LYS A 119 -26.02 9.99 30.90
C LYS A 119 -25.17 10.20 29.66
N ARG A 120 -23.99 9.56 29.62
CA ARG A 120 -23.08 9.57 28.48
C ARG A 120 -23.56 8.52 27.47
N THR A 121 -24.41 8.91 26.54
CA THR A 121 -24.73 8.07 25.37
C THR A 121 -23.57 8.19 24.38
N GLN A 122 -22.76 7.14 24.28
CA GLN A 122 -21.78 7.00 23.20
C GLN A 122 -22.47 6.28 22.04
N GLU A 123 -22.65 6.98 20.93
CA GLU A 123 -23.10 6.34 19.69
C GLU A 123 -21.88 5.73 18.99
N ILE A 124 -21.93 4.41 18.79
CA ILE A 124 -20.91 3.67 18.04
C ILE A 124 -21.44 3.52 16.62
N VAL A 125 -20.80 4.19 15.66
CA VAL A 125 -21.09 4.04 14.23
C VAL A 125 -20.03 3.15 13.61
N THR A 126 -20.45 2.14 12.86
CA THR A 126 -19.52 1.26 12.14
C THR A 126 -19.21 1.86 10.78
N LEU A 127 -17.96 2.29 10.56
CA LEU A 127 -17.47 2.74 9.26
C LEU A 127 -16.66 1.63 8.58
N THR A 128 -16.82 1.48 7.28
CA THR A 128 -16.01 0.53 6.50
C THR A 128 -14.67 1.17 6.16
N GLN A 129 -13.57 0.66 6.72
CA GLN A 129 -12.21 1.07 6.38
C GLN A 129 -11.59 0.06 5.40
N GLN A 130 -11.00 0.55 4.30
CA GLN A 130 -10.19 -0.30 3.41
C GLN A 130 -8.80 -0.49 4.02
N ILE A 131 -8.39 -1.74 4.23
CA ILE A 131 -7.06 -2.10 4.73
C ILE A 131 -6.30 -2.82 3.62
N CYS A 132 -5.02 -2.45 3.45
CA CYS A 132 -4.13 -3.08 2.47
C CYS A 132 -3.92 -4.56 2.79
N LYS A 133 -4.04 -5.43 1.79
CA LYS A 133 -3.79 -6.89 1.92
C LYS A 133 -2.31 -7.23 2.09
N TYR A 134 -1.43 -6.41 1.53
CA TYR A 134 0.00 -6.69 1.45
C TYR A 134 0.79 -5.61 2.19
N ASN A 135 1.67 -6.04 3.09
CA ASN A 135 2.59 -5.13 3.79
C ASN A 135 3.45 -4.37 2.78
N GLU A 136 3.57 -3.05 2.95
CA GLU A 136 4.32 -2.15 2.07
C GLU A 136 4.01 -2.28 0.57
N MET A 137 2.86 -2.87 0.19
CA MET A 137 2.49 -3.20 -1.19
C MET A 137 3.59 -3.96 -1.95
N TRP A 138 4.28 -4.86 -1.26
CA TRP A 138 5.46 -5.56 -1.79
C TRP A 138 5.23 -6.25 -3.13
N ILE A 139 4.02 -6.79 -3.36
CA ILE A 139 3.69 -7.48 -4.61
C ILE A 139 3.62 -6.49 -5.78
N VAL A 140 3.13 -5.28 -5.55
CA VAL A 140 3.10 -4.22 -6.56
C VAL A 140 4.52 -3.72 -6.82
N THR A 141 5.32 -3.54 -5.76
CA THR A 141 6.75 -3.22 -5.89
C THR A 141 7.49 -4.28 -6.72
N TYR A 142 7.21 -5.56 -6.49
CA TYR A 142 7.77 -6.66 -7.27
C TYR A 142 7.39 -6.55 -8.74
N LEU A 143 6.10 -6.40 -9.04
CA LEU A 143 5.61 -6.28 -10.41
C LEU A 143 6.22 -5.05 -11.12
N LEU A 144 6.31 -3.91 -10.41
CA LEU A 144 6.94 -2.71 -10.92
C LEU A 144 8.42 -2.92 -11.26
N LYS A 145 9.17 -3.60 -10.40
CA LYS A 145 10.57 -3.97 -10.67
C LYS A 145 10.70 -4.83 -11.94
N VAL A 146 9.87 -5.85 -12.07
CA VAL A 146 9.90 -6.75 -13.23
C VAL A 146 9.61 -5.97 -14.52
N GLU A 147 8.55 -5.16 -14.54
CA GLU A 147 8.18 -4.37 -15.71
C GLU A 147 9.22 -3.28 -16.02
N PHE A 148 9.79 -2.63 -14.99
CA PHE A 148 10.85 -1.65 -15.18
C PHE A 148 12.09 -2.27 -15.84
N ASN A 149 12.51 -3.45 -15.40
CA ASN A 149 13.64 -4.14 -16.02
C ASN A 149 13.37 -4.50 -17.49
N LYS A 150 12.14 -4.87 -17.84
CA LYS A 150 11.74 -5.09 -19.25
C LYS A 150 11.82 -3.79 -20.06
N VAL A 151 11.31 -2.69 -19.52
CA VAL A 151 11.34 -1.37 -20.17
C VAL A 151 12.79 -0.91 -20.42
N VAL A 152 13.68 -1.04 -19.43
CA VAL A 152 15.10 -0.72 -19.58
C VAL A 152 15.73 -1.56 -20.71
N GLN A 153 15.45 -2.87 -20.74
CA GLN A 153 15.95 -3.75 -21.81
C GLN A 153 15.38 -3.42 -23.19
N GLU A 154 14.12 -2.97 -23.27
CA GLU A 154 13.49 -2.57 -24.53
C GLU A 154 14.04 -1.26 -25.08
N LEU A 155 14.33 -0.28 -24.20
CA LEU A 155 14.75 1.07 -24.61
C LEU A 155 16.27 1.25 -24.74
N ASN A 156 17.08 0.37 -24.12
CA ASN A 156 18.53 0.34 -24.30
C ASN A 156 18.98 -0.57 -25.48
N ARG A 157 18.04 -1.17 -26.23
CA ARG A 157 18.31 -1.91 -27.47
C ARG A 157 18.27 -0.99 -28.68
#